data_AF-A0A0H2XBI1-F1
#
_entry.id   AF-A0A0H2XBI1-F1
#
_cell.length_a   1.000
_cell.length_b   1.000
_cell.length_c   1.000
_cell.angle_alpha   90.00
_cell.angle_beta   90.00
_cell.angle_gamma   90.00
#
_symmetry.space_group_name_H-M   'P 1'
#
loop_
_entity.id
_entity.type
_entity.pdbx_description
1 polymer ?
#
loop_
_entity_poly.entity_id
_entity_poly.type
_entity_poly.pdbx_seq_one_letter_code
_entity_poly.pdbx_strand_id
1 'polypeptide(L)'
;MTETRMNVPYQIPGRAPDEGRNQNVSQYWRERFTEEPYYAEGDRYEDYEAAYLAGHDARVRDMARAYDQVEAELHRDWDANRGSSSLSWSKARHAVRRAWESAAEFVSGDDHAKNAERHR
;
A
#
# COMPACT_ATOMS: atom_id res chain seq x y z
N MET A 1 24.98 34.76 -17.21
CA MET A 1 25.40 34.44 -15.83
C MET A 1 24.19 34.80 -14.96
N THR A 2 23.33 33.89 -14.53
CA THR A 2 23.56 32.72 -13.66
C THR A 2 22.59 31.59 -13.99
N GLU A 3 23.12 30.37 -14.01
CA GLU A 3 22.43 29.10 -14.24
C GLU A 3 21.65 28.69 -12.99
N THR A 4 20.33 28.90 -13.00
CA THR A 4 19.45 28.27 -12.00
C THR A 4 19.13 26.88 -12.51
N ARG A 5 19.85 25.89 -11.96
CA ARG A 5 19.53 24.47 -12.05
C ARG A 5 18.10 24.25 -11.59
N MET A 6 17.17 24.20 -12.54
CA MET A 6 15.80 23.79 -12.33
C MET A 6 15.84 22.30 -11.98
N ASN A 7 15.75 22.03 -10.68
CA ASN A 7 15.66 20.70 -10.09
C ASN A 7 14.39 20.05 -10.64
N VAL A 8 14.54 19.20 -11.65
CA VAL A 8 13.47 18.40 -12.22
C VAL A 8 12.87 17.51 -11.12
N PRO A 9 11.62 17.73 -10.66
CA PRO A 9 10.95 16.68 -9.93
C PRO A 9 10.73 15.54 -10.92
N TYR A 10 11.22 14.34 -10.59
CA TYR A 10 10.99 13.12 -11.36
C TYR A 10 9.47 12.90 -11.51
N GLN A 11 8.91 13.38 -12.62
CA GLN A 11 7.60 12.99 -13.09
C GLN A 11 7.78 11.68 -13.85
N ILE A 12 7.39 10.57 -13.24
CA ILE A 12 7.12 9.34 -13.98
C ILE A 12 5.83 9.61 -14.78
N PRO A 13 5.85 9.62 -16.11
CA PRO A 13 4.67 9.95 -16.91
C PRO A 13 3.66 8.79 -16.84
N GLY A 14 2.45 9.05 -16.35
CA GLY A 14 1.31 8.14 -16.53
C GLY A 14 0.51 7.71 -15.31
N ARG A 15 0.80 8.21 -14.09
CA ARG A 15 -0.11 7.95 -12.96
C ARG A 15 -0.09 9.12 -11.97
N ALA A 16 -1.01 10.06 -12.15
CA ALA A 16 -1.35 10.98 -11.07
C ALA A 16 -1.86 10.13 -9.89
N PRO A 17 -1.28 10.23 -8.68
CA PRO A 17 -1.88 9.59 -7.53
C PRO A 17 -3.27 10.22 -7.38
N ASP A 18 -4.27 9.38 -7.18
CA ASP A 18 -5.55 9.82 -6.64
C ASP A 18 -5.27 10.28 -5.20
N GLU A 19 -4.73 11.51 -5.06
CA GLU A 19 -4.19 12.10 -3.82
C GLU A 19 -5.20 11.95 -2.68
N GLY A 20 -6.50 12.11 -2.99
CA GLY A 20 -7.59 11.92 -2.05
C GLY A 20 -7.69 10.48 -1.52
N ARG A 21 -7.77 9.47 -2.38
CA ARG A 21 -7.84 8.06 -1.93
C ARG A 21 -6.56 7.62 -1.23
N ASN A 22 -5.40 8.00 -1.76
CA ASN A 22 -4.10 7.69 -1.19
C ASN A 22 -3.99 8.24 0.24
N GLN A 23 -4.35 9.51 0.45
CA GLN A 23 -4.33 10.12 1.77
C GLN A 23 -5.29 9.43 2.76
N ASN A 24 -6.46 8.97 2.31
CA ASN A 24 -7.39 8.20 3.16
C ASN A 24 -6.79 6.86 3.60
N VAL A 25 -6.19 6.11 2.66
CA VAL A 25 -5.51 4.84 2.95
C VAL A 25 -4.34 5.07 3.90
N SER A 26 -3.56 6.12 3.66
CA SER A 26 -2.40 6.43 4.49
C SER A 26 -2.82 6.78 5.92
N GLN A 27 -3.83 7.64 6.11
CA GLN A 27 -4.34 7.96 7.45
C GLN A 27 -4.92 6.75 8.17
N TYR A 28 -5.66 5.89 7.47
CA TYR A 28 -6.21 4.66 8.02
C TYR A 28 -5.11 3.71 8.55
N TRP A 29 -4.03 3.54 7.78
CA TRP A 29 -2.90 2.69 8.16
C TRP A 29 -2.02 3.34 9.22
N ARG A 30 -1.93 4.67 9.26
CA ARG A 30 -1.15 5.39 10.26
C ARG A 30 -1.61 5.08 11.69
N GLU A 31 -2.91 4.94 11.89
CA GLU A 31 -3.50 4.62 13.20
C GLU A 31 -3.37 3.13 13.56
N ARG A 32 -3.40 2.23 12.56
CA ARG A 32 -3.36 0.77 12.76
C ARG A 32 -1.97 0.16 12.71
N PHE A 33 -1.03 0.81 12.06
CA PHE A 33 0.33 0.30 11.85
C PHE A 33 1.02 -0.05 13.18
N THR A 34 0.75 0.72 14.24
CA THR A 34 1.31 0.44 15.58
C THR A 34 0.71 -0.78 16.26
N GLU A 35 -0.45 -1.26 15.79
CA GLU A 35 -1.14 -2.45 16.30
C GLU A 35 -0.74 -3.73 15.55
N GLU A 36 -0.02 -3.59 14.43
CA GLU A 36 0.35 -4.72 13.59
C GLU A 36 1.49 -5.55 14.22
N PRO A 37 1.47 -6.89 14.09
CA PRO A 37 2.43 -7.76 14.75
C PRO A 37 3.86 -7.66 14.19
N TYR A 38 4.03 -7.04 13.03
CA TYR A 38 5.33 -6.79 12.40
C TYR A 38 5.88 -5.39 12.70
N TYR A 39 5.15 -4.57 13.45
CA TYR A 39 5.63 -3.29 13.96
C TYR A 39 6.74 -3.51 15.00
N ALA A 40 7.83 -2.75 14.89
CA ALA A 40 8.84 -2.66 15.94
C ALA A 40 9.00 -1.22 16.42
N GLU A 41 9.36 -1.07 17.70
CA GLU A 41 9.66 0.23 18.30
C GLU A 41 10.78 0.92 17.52
N GLY A 42 10.50 2.12 16.99
CA GLY A 42 11.42 2.91 16.16
C GLY A 42 11.21 2.77 14.65
N ASP A 43 10.34 1.88 14.18
CA ASP A 43 9.91 1.87 12.78
C ASP A 43 9.07 3.12 12.47
N ARG A 44 9.41 3.83 11.38
CA ARG A 44 8.71 5.04 10.96
C ARG A 44 7.61 4.71 9.98
N TYR A 45 6.41 5.21 10.22
CA TYR A 45 5.29 5.04 9.29
C TYR A 45 5.62 5.48 7.85
N GLU A 46 6.40 6.54 7.68
CA GLU A 46 6.82 7.07 6.37
C GLU A 46 7.56 6.02 5.51
N ASP A 47 8.30 5.10 6.13
CA ASP A 47 9.00 4.01 5.44
C ASP A 47 8.04 2.88 4.99
N TYR A 48 6.85 2.79 5.62
CA TYR A 48 5.82 1.78 5.34
C TYR A 48 4.66 2.34 4.50
N GLU A 49 4.46 3.65 4.46
CA GLU A 49 3.42 4.31 3.69
C GLU A 49 3.46 3.83 2.23
N ALA A 50 4.62 3.89 1.58
CA ALA A 50 4.78 3.43 0.20
C ALA A 50 4.40 1.95 0.01
N ALA A 51 4.62 1.11 1.01
CA ALA A 51 4.25 -0.31 0.98
C ALA A 51 2.72 -0.50 1.07
N TYR A 52 2.06 0.21 1.98
CA TYR A 52 0.60 0.16 2.11
C TYR A 52 -0.10 0.66 0.84
N LEU A 53 0.42 1.73 0.25
CA LEU A 53 -0.13 2.31 -0.98
C LEU A 53 0.03 1.39 -2.18
N ALA A 54 1.20 0.76 -2.35
CA ALA A 54 1.43 -0.22 -3.40
C ALA A 54 0.46 -1.40 -3.29
N GLY A 55 0.25 -1.93 -2.07
CA GLY A 55 -0.70 -3.02 -1.81
C GLY A 55 -2.14 -2.66 -2.15
N HIS A 56 -2.59 -1.49 -1.70
CA HIS A 56 -3.94 -1.02 -1.94
C HIS A 56 -4.18 -0.72 -3.43
N ASP A 57 -3.26 -0.01 -4.07
CA ASP A 57 -3.39 0.37 -5.47
C ASP A 57 -3.43 -0.85 -6.39
N ALA A 58 -2.54 -1.81 -6.18
CA ALA A 58 -2.53 -3.04 -6.94
C ALA A 58 -3.83 -3.83 -6.72
N ARG A 59 -4.43 -3.80 -5.52
CA ARG A 59 -5.71 -4.46 -5.25
C ARG A 59 -6.86 -3.81 -6.01
N VAL A 60 -6.87 -2.48 -6.09
CA VAL A 60 -7.85 -1.72 -6.86
C VAL A 60 -7.72 -2.00 -8.36
N ARG A 61 -6.49 -2.16 -8.86
CA ARG A 61 -6.23 -2.55 -10.25
C ARG A 61 -6.67 -3.98 -10.55
N ASP A 62 -6.39 -4.91 -9.64
CA ASP A 62 -6.52 -6.34 -9.86
C ASP A 62 -7.20 -7.06 -8.69
N MET A 63 -8.50 -6.86 -8.57
CA MET A 63 -9.31 -7.48 -7.51
C MET A 63 -9.54 -9.00 -7.70
N ALA A 64 -9.27 -9.54 -8.88
CA ALA A 64 -9.51 -10.95 -9.19
C ALA A 64 -8.30 -11.86 -8.92
N ARG A 65 -7.10 -11.28 -8.79
CA ARG A 65 -5.84 -12.04 -8.68
C ARG A 65 -5.49 -12.35 -7.23
N ALA A 66 -4.84 -13.49 -7.01
CA ALA A 66 -4.34 -13.88 -5.70
C ALA A 66 -3.02 -13.14 -5.38
N TYR A 67 -2.76 -12.87 -4.11
CA TYR A 67 -1.55 -12.16 -3.65
C TYR A 67 -0.25 -12.77 -4.20
N ASP A 68 -0.15 -14.10 -4.22
CA ASP A 68 1.02 -14.82 -4.76
C ASP A 68 1.33 -14.48 -6.22
N GLN A 69 0.29 -14.25 -7.03
CA GLN A 69 0.43 -13.90 -8.45
C GLN A 69 0.87 -12.45 -8.65
N VAL A 70 0.46 -11.55 -7.75
CA VAL A 70 0.78 -10.12 -7.83
C VAL A 70 1.98 -9.74 -6.98
N GLU A 71 2.53 -10.64 -6.17
CA GLU A 71 3.67 -10.36 -5.28
C GLU A 71 4.88 -9.79 -6.02
N ALA A 72 5.20 -10.34 -7.18
CA ALA A 72 6.32 -9.87 -7.99
C ALA A 72 6.07 -8.45 -8.56
N GLU A 73 4.83 -8.14 -8.91
CA GLU A 73 4.42 -6.81 -9.37
C GLU A 73 4.41 -5.82 -8.21
N LEU A 74 3.89 -6.22 -7.06
CA LEU A 74 3.89 -5.45 -5.82
C LEU A 74 5.31 -5.10 -5.36
N HIS A 75 6.25 -6.03 -5.50
CA HIS A 75 7.65 -5.76 -5.21
C HIS A 75 8.20 -4.66 -6.12
N ARG A 76 7.92 -4.72 -7.42
CA ARG A 76 8.34 -3.69 -8.37
C ARG A 76 7.65 -2.35 -8.15
N ASP A 77 6.36 -2.35 -7.86
CA ASP A 77 5.58 -1.12 -7.63
C ASP A 77 6.08 -0.45 -6.35
N TRP A 78 6.27 -1.21 -5.26
CA TRP A 78 6.90 -0.70 -4.06
C TRP A 78 8.34 -0.22 -4.29
N ASP A 79 9.17 -0.96 -5.03
CA ASP A 79 10.55 -0.54 -5.33
C ASP A 79 10.60 0.76 -6.16
N ALA A 80 9.63 0.97 -7.04
CA ALA A 80 9.47 2.22 -7.78
C ALA A 80 8.95 3.37 -6.90
N ASN A 81 8.09 3.08 -5.90
CA ASN A 81 7.42 4.09 -5.09
C ASN A 81 8.07 4.36 -3.71
N ARG A 82 8.95 3.48 -3.22
CA ARG A 82 9.64 3.58 -1.92
C ARG A 82 10.47 4.86 -1.79
N GLY A 83 10.89 5.47 -2.90
CA GLY A 83 11.74 6.65 -2.90
C GLY A 83 12.99 6.47 -2.03
N SER A 84 13.10 7.27 -0.97
CA SER A 84 14.22 7.22 -0.01
C SER A 84 13.98 6.29 1.20
N SER A 85 12.88 5.52 1.22
CA SER A 85 12.62 4.57 2.29
C SER A 85 13.78 3.58 2.38
N SER A 86 14.24 3.28 3.59
CA SER A 86 15.31 2.28 3.83
C SER A 86 14.74 0.91 4.19
N LEU A 87 13.41 0.77 4.20
CA LEU A 87 12.73 -0.48 4.51
C LEU A 87 13.15 -1.61 3.57
N SER A 88 13.38 -2.81 4.08
CA SER A 88 13.67 -3.99 3.23
C SER A 88 12.38 -4.62 2.71
N TRP A 89 12.45 -5.26 1.53
CA TRP A 89 11.29 -5.94 0.94
C TRP A 89 10.65 -6.94 1.90
N SER A 90 11.43 -7.68 2.69
CA SER A 90 10.89 -8.63 3.67
C SER A 90 9.93 -7.99 4.67
N LYS A 91 10.23 -6.78 5.14
CA LYS A 91 9.32 -6.01 6.03
C LYS A 91 8.17 -5.39 5.23
N ALA A 92 8.49 -4.78 4.08
CA ALA A 92 7.49 -4.14 3.22
C ALA A 92 6.42 -5.12 2.75
N ARG A 93 6.79 -6.35 2.35
CA ARG A 93 5.89 -7.41 1.89
C ARG A 93 4.77 -7.67 2.88
N HIS A 94 5.05 -7.68 4.18
CA HIS A 94 4.03 -7.86 5.22
C HIS A 94 3.01 -6.71 5.22
N ALA A 95 3.48 -5.46 5.16
CA ALA A 95 2.61 -4.28 5.10
C ALA A 95 1.82 -4.19 3.79
N VAL A 96 2.48 -4.45 2.65
CA VAL A 96 1.83 -4.53 1.33
C VAL A 96 0.71 -5.56 1.35
N ARG A 97 1.00 -6.76 1.86
CA ARG A 97 0.02 -7.85 1.96
C ARG A 97 -1.17 -7.43 2.80
N ARG A 98 -0.92 -6.80 3.95
CA ARG A 98 -1.99 -6.35 4.84
C ARG A 98 -2.88 -5.30 4.16
N ALA A 99 -2.29 -4.32 3.46
CA ALA A 99 -3.03 -3.37 2.63
C ALA A 99 -3.85 -4.04 1.53
N TRP A 100 -3.27 -5.02 0.84
CA TRP A 100 -3.95 -5.77 -0.21
C TRP A 100 -5.17 -6.53 0.32
N GLU A 101 -5.01 -7.24 1.42
CA GLU A 101 -6.08 -8.02 2.07
C GLU A 101 -7.19 -7.08 2.58
N SER A 102 -6.86 -6.01 3.28
CA SER A 102 -7.90 -5.07 3.76
C SER A 102 -8.62 -4.38 2.60
N ALA A 103 -7.93 -3.98 1.54
CA ALA A 103 -8.57 -3.42 0.34
C ALA A 103 -9.52 -4.43 -0.33
N ALA A 104 -9.23 -5.74 -0.24
CA ALA A 104 -10.16 -6.79 -0.66
C ALA A 104 -11.42 -6.83 0.22
N GLU A 105 -11.27 -6.70 1.53
CA GLU A 105 -12.37 -6.70 2.50
C GLU A 105 -13.31 -5.50 2.30
N PHE A 106 -12.77 -4.31 2.06
CA PHE A 106 -13.57 -3.11 1.76
C PHE A 106 -14.40 -3.23 0.47
N VAL A 107 -13.88 -3.92 -0.54
CA VAL A 107 -14.57 -4.13 -1.83
C VAL A 107 -15.57 -5.29 -1.76
N SER A 108 -15.31 -6.30 -0.91
CA SER A 108 -16.16 -7.49 -0.78
C SER A 108 -17.31 -7.32 0.22
N GLY A 109 -17.55 -6.08 0.68
CA GLY A 109 -18.57 -5.71 1.66
C GLY A 109 -20.03 -5.94 1.24
N ASP A 110 -20.29 -6.47 0.04
CA ASP A 110 -21.64 -6.90 -0.39
C ASP A 110 -21.95 -8.38 -0.06
N ASP A 111 -20.95 -9.18 0.37
CA ASP A 111 -21.13 -10.63 0.57
C ASP A 111 -21.01 -11.12 2.05
N HIS A 112 -20.48 -10.32 2.97
CA HIS A 112 -20.26 -10.77 4.36
C HIS A 112 -21.52 -10.73 5.26
N ALA A 113 -22.69 -10.37 4.72
CA ALA A 113 -23.94 -10.33 5.47
C ALA A 113 -24.71 -11.67 5.51
N LYS A 114 -24.21 -12.77 4.93
CA LYS A 114 -24.99 -14.04 4.83
C LYS A 114 -24.39 -15.29 5.48
N ASN A 115 -23.18 -15.26 6.04
CA ASN A 115 -22.57 -16.48 6.61
C ASN A 115 -22.69 -16.63 8.14
N ALA A 116 -23.22 -15.63 8.86
CA ALA A 116 -23.34 -15.70 10.33
C ALA A 116 -24.59 -16.45 10.83
N GLU A 117 -25.52 -16.85 9.94
CA GLU A 117 -26.82 -17.43 10.32
C GLU A 117 -27.07 -18.82 9.72
N ARG A 118 -26.06 -19.70 9.70
CA ARG A 118 -26.23 -21.13 9.34
C ARG A 118 -25.70 -22.13 10.37
N HIS A 119 -25.29 -21.66 11.54
CA HIS A 119 -24.91 -22.52 12.66
C HIS A 119 -25.74 -22.18 13.90
N ARG A 120 -27.00 -22.62 13.89
CA ARG A 120 -27.84 -22.79 15.07
C ARG A 120 -28.74 -24.00 14.88
#